data_AF-A0A1F8PYJ1-F1
#
_entry.id   AF-A0A1F8PYJ1-F1
#
_cell.length_a   1.000
_cell.length_b   1.000
_cell.length_c   1.000
_cell.angle_alpha   90.00
_cell.angle_beta   90.00
_cell.angle_gamma   90.00
#
_symmetry.space_group_name_H-M   'P 1'
#
loop_
_entity.id
_entity.type
_entity.pdbx_description
1 polymer ?
#
loop_
_entity_poly.entity_id
_entity_poly.type
_entity_poly.pdbx_seq_one_letter_code
_entity_poly.pdbx_strand_id
1 'polypeptide(L)'
;MKKQREGGGMRRWLYVAGGLACLLVILGAWFVSRAIAQETGEAPEAQKVLDVQANMPFQVLIPAYLPRQFDRAAMEIDVNQSGPGGEPMVQLTYRTNDDETLFIREWVPVNPEKEILSGSRPIVTKWGQGWLLTTTGPLRAIWVDVGPLRASIYSTAEQVLSLENLLAVAEAMGPASNRQVFSFVVDPPEVRAVEPPPPVKATINAEGIQEVDLVVTPGGYSPLRFSVKEGIPVKLTFRQLGRVGCGNEVNLPYSPENSLSLRLDDPSDKAIGEFTPTMAGEYQFYCPHFMYRGIMTVREN
;
A
#
# COMPACT_ATOMS: atom_id res chain seq x y z
N MET A 1 51.56 -91.49 -4.99
CA MET A 1 52.06 -90.09 -4.98
C MET A 1 50.87 -89.14 -4.81
N LYS A 2 51.03 -88.12 -3.95
CA LYS A 2 49.98 -87.29 -3.31
C LYS A 2 49.05 -86.56 -4.28
N LYS A 3 47.75 -86.56 -3.97
CA LYS A 3 46.68 -85.82 -4.63
C LYS A 3 46.26 -84.63 -3.75
N GLN A 4 46.25 -83.44 -4.38
CA GLN A 4 45.47 -82.21 -4.12
C GLN A 4 45.22 -81.71 -2.68
N ARG A 5 45.57 -80.43 -2.44
CA ARG A 5 44.63 -79.34 -2.04
C ARG A 5 45.41 -78.08 -1.62
N GLU A 6 45.68 -77.17 -2.56
CA GLU A 6 45.96 -75.76 -2.25
C GLU A 6 45.41 -74.91 -3.39
N GLY A 7 44.49 -73.98 -3.10
CA GLY A 7 43.85 -73.13 -4.12
C GLY A 7 42.49 -72.54 -3.71
N GLY A 8 41.89 -73.02 -2.62
CA GLY A 8 40.58 -72.54 -2.15
C GLY A 8 40.61 -71.27 -1.30
N GLY A 9 41.74 -70.96 -0.63
CA GLY A 9 41.82 -69.84 0.32
C GLY A 9 41.86 -68.46 -0.34
N MET A 10 42.67 -68.31 -1.41
CA MET A 10 42.91 -67.02 -2.04
C MET A 10 41.70 -66.47 -2.81
N ARG A 11 40.96 -67.34 -3.53
CA ARG A 11 39.70 -66.94 -4.19
C ARG A 11 38.64 -66.50 -3.17
N ARG A 12 38.52 -67.21 -2.05
CA ARG A 12 37.53 -66.90 -1.00
C ARG A 12 37.83 -65.56 -0.33
N TRP A 13 39.10 -65.23 -0.14
CA TRP A 13 39.52 -63.93 0.40
C TRP A 13 39.25 -62.78 -0.59
N LEU A 14 39.46 -63.00 -1.88
CA LEU A 14 39.11 -62.03 -2.93
C LEU A 14 37.59 -61.77 -3.02
N TYR A 15 36.75 -62.79 -2.86
CA TYR A 15 35.30 -62.61 -2.81
C TYR A 15 34.83 -61.86 -1.56
N VAL A 16 35.44 -62.14 -0.39
CA VAL A 16 35.12 -61.43 0.85
C VAL A 16 35.58 -59.96 0.77
N ALA A 17 36.78 -59.70 0.28
CA ALA A 17 37.31 -58.34 0.09
C ALA A 17 36.47 -57.55 -0.95
N GLY A 18 36.09 -58.19 -2.06
CA GLY A 18 35.21 -57.58 -3.07
C GLY A 18 33.80 -57.29 -2.55
N GLY A 19 33.25 -58.20 -1.73
CA GLY A 19 31.96 -58.00 -1.07
C GLY A 19 31.99 -56.83 -0.08
N LEU A 20 33.05 -56.72 0.71
CA LEU A 20 33.22 -55.65 1.70
C LEU A 20 33.45 -54.28 1.03
N ALA A 21 34.19 -54.26 -0.08
CA ALA A 21 34.35 -53.06 -0.90
C ALA A 21 33.03 -52.62 -1.55
N CYS A 22 32.23 -53.55 -2.09
CA CYS A 22 30.90 -53.23 -2.61
C CYS A 22 29.97 -52.68 -1.52
N LEU A 23 30.02 -53.26 -0.32
CA LEU A 23 29.19 -52.84 0.80
C LEU A 23 29.59 -51.44 1.30
N LEU A 24 30.89 -51.13 1.31
CA LEU A 24 31.40 -49.78 1.59
C LEU A 24 31.03 -48.77 0.51
N VAL A 25 31.01 -49.17 -0.77
CA VAL A 25 30.56 -48.31 -1.88
C VAL A 25 29.06 -48.06 -1.81
N ILE A 26 28.25 -49.07 -1.46
CA ILE A 26 26.80 -48.93 -1.28
C ILE A 26 26.48 -48.07 -0.06
N LEU A 27 27.16 -48.31 1.07
CA LEU A 27 27.02 -47.48 2.26
C LEU A 27 27.50 -46.05 2.01
N GLY A 28 28.63 -45.89 1.31
CA GLY A 28 29.16 -44.59 0.91
C GLY A 28 28.21 -43.86 -0.03
N ALA A 29 27.66 -44.53 -1.04
CA ALA A 29 26.67 -43.97 -1.96
C ALA A 29 25.36 -43.64 -1.24
N TRP A 30 24.93 -44.45 -0.26
CA TRP A 30 23.76 -44.16 0.57
C TRP A 30 23.99 -42.95 1.48
N PHE A 31 25.16 -42.85 2.10
CA PHE A 31 25.56 -41.70 2.93
C PHE A 31 25.71 -40.42 2.10
N VAL A 32 26.32 -40.52 0.91
CA VAL A 32 26.44 -39.41 -0.05
C VAL A 32 25.07 -39.02 -0.59
N SER A 33 24.16 -39.96 -0.89
CA SER A 33 22.80 -39.64 -1.31
C SER A 33 22.00 -38.93 -0.22
N ARG A 34 22.19 -39.32 1.05
CA ARG A 34 21.58 -38.62 2.19
C ARG A 34 22.22 -37.26 2.45
N ALA A 35 23.51 -37.12 2.23
CA ALA A 35 24.23 -35.85 2.38
C ALA A 35 23.91 -34.86 1.24
N ILE A 36 23.70 -35.35 0.01
CA ILE A 36 23.27 -34.54 -1.14
C ILE A 36 21.79 -34.15 -1.02
N ALA A 37 20.95 -34.96 -0.37
CA ALA A 37 19.54 -34.61 -0.11
C ALA A 37 19.36 -33.44 0.89
N GLN A 38 20.44 -32.93 1.48
CA GLN A 38 20.44 -31.69 2.23
C GLN A 38 20.88 -30.53 1.33
N GLU A 39 20.26 -30.42 0.16
CA GLU A 39 20.24 -29.16 -0.57
C GLU A 39 19.54 -28.12 0.32
N THR A 40 20.02 -26.89 0.29
CA THR A 40 19.35 -25.70 0.82
C THR A 40 17.99 -25.54 0.13
N GLY A 41 17.01 -26.32 0.56
CA GLY A 41 15.67 -26.37 -0.03
C GLY A 41 14.87 -25.14 0.35
N GLU A 42 14.08 -24.64 -0.61
CA GLU A 42 13.01 -23.69 -0.32
C GLU A 42 12.04 -24.27 0.72
N ALA A 43 11.33 -23.40 1.44
CA ALA A 43 10.35 -23.85 2.41
C ALA A 43 9.32 -24.79 1.75
N PRO A 44 8.85 -25.85 2.42
CA PRO A 44 7.87 -26.79 1.86
C PRO A 44 6.61 -26.11 1.32
N GLU A 45 6.21 -25.00 1.94
CA GLU A 45 5.05 -24.20 1.57
C GLU A 45 5.33 -23.11 0.51
N ALA A 46 6.58 -22.94 0.07
CA ALA A 46 6.98 -21.84 -0.81
C ALA A 46 6.23 -21.85 -2.14
N GLN A 47 5.97 -23.03 -2.72
CA GLN A 47 5.24 -23.12 -3.98
C GLN A 47 3.78 -22.64 -3.83
N LYS A 48 3.11 -22.95 -2.72
CA LYS A 48 1.75 -22.47 -2.43
C LYS A 48 1.69 -20.94 -2.39
N VAL A 49 2.71 -20.32 -1.81
CA VAL A 49 2.84 -18.85 -1.78
C VAL A 49 3.02 -18.28 -3.18
N LEU A 50 3.91 -18.88 -3.98
CA LEU A 50 4.16 -18.43 -5.36
C LEU A 50 2.90 -18.56 -6.24
N ASP A 51 2.11 -19.61 -6.06
CA ASP A 51 0.89 -19.86 -6.83
C ASP A 51 -0.18 -18.77 -6.60
N VAL A 52 -0.20 -18.14 -5.42
CA VAL A 52 -1.15 -17.07 -5.10
C VAL A 52 -0.56 -15.66 -5.18
N GLN A 53 0.77 -15.54 -5.23
CA GLN A 53 1.48 -14.26 -5.14
C GLN A 53 1.04 -13.26 -6.21
N ALA A 54 0.70 -13.72 -7.41
CA ALA A 54 0.25 -12.85 -8.51
C ALA A 54 -1.11 -12.18 -8.24
N ASN A 55 -1.91 -12.70 -7.31
CA ASN A 55 -3.22 -12.15 -6.95
C ASN A 55 -3.16 -11.21 -5.73
N MET A 56 -1.98 -11.00 -5.15
CA MET A 56 -1.80 -10.17 -3.96
C MET A 56 -1.08 -8.86 -4.32
N PRO A 57 -1.54 -7.70 -3.81
CA PRO A 57 -0.88 -6.41 -4.08
C PRO A 57 0.41 -6.20 -3.27
N PHE A 58 0.80 -7.20 -2.47
CA PHE A 58 2.01 -7.21 -1.66
C PHE A 58 2.67 -8.59 -1.67
N GLN A 59 3.94 -8.63 -1.33
CA GLN A 59 4.66 -9.88 -1.17
C GLN A 59 4.18 -10.63 0.07
N VAL A 60 3.69 -11.86 -0.12
CA VAL A 60 3.28 -12.75 0.97
C VAL A 60 4.55 -13.32 1.61
N LEU A 61 4.66 -13.15 2.92
CA LEU A 61 5.79 -13.62 3.70
C LEU A 61 5.47 -14.96 4.37
N ILE A 62 6.50 -15.69 4.75
CA ILE A 62 6.39 -16.86 5.63
C ILE A 62 7.50 -16.80 6.67
N PRO A 63 7.33 -17.44 7.83
CA PRO A 63 8.40 -17.50 8.80
C PRO A 63 9.47 -18.52 8.38
N ALA A 64 10.74 -18.11 8.43
CA ALA A 64 11.87 -19.01 8.25
C ALA A 64 11.97 -20.03 9.40
N TYR A 65 11.53 -19.64 10.60
CA TYR A 65 11.46 -20.47 11.79
C TYR A 65 10.01 -20.73 12.20
N LEU A 66 9.67 -22.00 12.44
CA LEU A 66 8.40 -22.40 13.02
C LEU A 66 8.67 -23.54 14.03
N PRO A 67 7.98 -23.58 15.18
CA PRO A 67 8.09 -24.72 16.10
C PRO A 67 7.80 -26.04 15.38
N ARG A 68 8.59 -27.07 15.69
CA ARG A 68 8.57 -28.36 14.95
C ARG A 68 7.23 -29.08 14.99
N GLN A 69 6.37 -28.79 15.96
CA GLN A 69 5.03 -29.39 16.03
C GLN A 69 4.10 -28.94 14.90
N PHE A 70 4.37 -27.82 14.22
CA PHE A 70 3.54 -27.34 13.12
C PHE A 70 3.95 -27.99 11.80
N ASP A 71 2.96 -28.53 11.09
CA ASP A 71 3.16 -29.06 9.74
C ASP A 71 3.19 -27.93 8.71
N ARG A 72 4.40 -27.59 8.28
CA ARG A 72 4.65 -26.60 7.22
C ARG A 72 4.16 -27.06 5.86
N ALA A 73 4.29 -28.34 5.54
CA ALA A 73 3.89 -28.85 4.22
C ALA A 73 2.36 -28.81 4.06
N ALA A 74 1.62 -29.04 5.14
CA ALA A 74 0.17 -28.95 5.19
C ALA A 74 -0.39 -27.51 5.34
N MET A 75 0.46 -26.47 5.31
CA MET A 75 0.02 -25.07 5.44
C MET A 75 -1.12 -24.72 4.46
N GLU A 76 -2.17 -24.09 4.97
CA GLU A 76 -3.30 -23.59 4.18
C GLU A 76 -3.20 -22.08 3.98
N ILE A 77 -3.48 -21.63 2.75
CA ILE A 77 -3.44 -20.22 2.37
C ILE A 77 -4.81 -19.78 1.85
N ASP A 78 -5.34 -18.69 2.42
CA ASP A 78 -6.59 -18.06 2.00
C ASP A 78 -6.35 -16.59 1.66
N VAL A 79 -6.61 -16.21 0.41
CA VAL A 79 -6.43 -14.86 -0.13
C VAL A 79 -7.74 -14.09 -0.30
N ASN A 80 -8.88 -14.70 0.07
CA ASN A 80 -10.20 -14.07 -0.07
C ASN A 80 -10.61 -13.31 1.20
N GLN A 81 -9.65 -13.00 2.08
CA GLN A 81 -9.90 -12.29 3.31
C GLN A 81 -9.79 -10.78 3.07
N SER A 82 -10.48 -10.00 3.91
CA SER A 82 -10.38 -8.55 3.93
C SER A 82 -9.84 -8.08 5.27
N GLY A 83 -8.87 -7.18 5.23
CA GLY A 83 -8.30 -6.55 6.41
C GLY A 83 -9.30 -5.58 7.08
N PRO A 84 -8.93 -4.99 8.23
CA PRO A 84 -9.81 -4.10 9.00
C PRO A 84 -10.38 -2.90 8.20
N GLY A 85 -9.64 -2.40 7.21
CA GLY A 85 -10.07 -1.30 6.33
C GLY A 85 -10.74 -1.74 5.03
N GLY A 86 -10.93 -3.05 4.81
CA GLY A 86 -11.49 -3.61 3.57
C GLY A 86 -10.45 -3.92 2.48
N GLU A 87 -9.16 -3.69 2.76
CA GLU A 87 -8.04 -4.05 1.88
C GLU A 87 -7.90 -5.57 1.70
N PRO A 88 -7.30 -6.04 0.59
CA PRO A 88 -6.93 -7.44 0.42
C PRO A 88 -6.05 -7.93 1.58
N MET A 89 -6.37 -9.10 2.13
CA MET A 89 -5.62 -9.74 3.20
C MET A 89 -5.42 -11.21 2.87
N VAL A 90 -4.24 -11.74 3.22
CA VAL A 90 -3.97 -13.19 3.18
C VAL A 90 -3.95 -13.74 4.59
N GLN A 91 -4.45 -14.96 4.75
CA GLN A 91 -4.31 -15.75 5.98
C GLN A 91 -3.57 -17.05 5.68
N LEU A 92 -2.48 -17.28 6.40
CA LEU A 92 -1.78 -18.54 6.46
C LEU A 92 -2.20 -19.28 7.73
N THR A 93 -2.52 -20.56 7.60
CA THR A 93 -2.91 -21.42 8.71
C THR A 93 -1.97 -22.61 8.80
N TYR A 94 -1.25 -22.70 9.93
CA TYR A 94 -0.39 -23.83 10.27
C TYR A 94 -1.06 -24.63 11.37
N ARG A 95 -1.11 -25.97 11.24
CA ARG A 95 -1.71 -26.87 12.23
C ARG A 95 -0.69 -27.81 12.83
N THR A 96 -0.89 -28.17 14.10
CA THR A 96 -0.20 -29.29 14.74
C THR A 96 -0.98 -30.59 14.49
N ASN A 97 -0.38 -31.73 14.86
CA ASN A 97 -1.07 -33.03 14.83
C ASN A 97 -2.27 -33.09 15.81
N ASP A 98 -2.28 -32.23 16.83
CA ASP A 98 -3.33 -32.14 17.84
C ASP A 98 -4.39 -31.07 17.48
N ASP A 99 -4.42 -30.65 16.21
CA ASP A 99 -5.35 -29.65 15.63
C ASP A 99 -5.23 -28.23 16.22
N GLU A 100 -4.10 -27.92 16.87
CA GLU A 100 -3.82 -26.57 17.33
C GLU A 100 -3.30 -25.70 16.18
N THR A 101 -3.86 -24.50 16.07
CA THR A 101 -3.65 -23.61 14.92
C THR A 101 -2.76 -22.42 15.28
N LEU A 102 -1.82 -22.09 14.39
CA LEU A 102 -1.18 -20.79 14.29
C LEU A 102 -1.72 -20.08 13.04
N PHE A 103 -2.20 -18.86 13.22
CA PHE A 103 -2.63 -18.00 12.15
C PHE A 103 -1.60 -16.90 11.93
N ILE A 104 -1.28 -16.65 10.66
CA ILE A 104 -0.52 -15.48 10.22
C ILE A 104 -1.39 -14.74 9.21
N ARG A 105 -1.81 -13.53 9.55
CA ARG A 105 -2.56 -12.66 8.65
C ARG A 105 -1.68 -11.53 8.17
N GLU A 106 -1.69 -11.26 6.88
CA GLU A 106 -0.87 -10.21 6.27
C GLU A 106 -1.71 -9.30 5.40
N TRP A 107 -1.54 -7.99 5.58
CA TRP A 107 -2.20 -6.95 4.80
C TRP A 107 -1.37 -5.67 4.84
N VAL A 108 -1.65 -4.73 3.93
CA VAL A 108 -1.07 -3.37 3.96
C VAL A 108 -2.12 -2.44 4.57
N PRO A 109 -1.94 -1.95 5.82
CA PRO A 109 -2.93 -1.11 6.49
C PRO A 109 -3.20 0.18 5.71
N VAL A 110 -4.48 0.53 5.55
CA VAL A 110 -4.87 1.82 4.94
C VAL A 110 -4.59 2.97 5.91
N ASN A 111 -4.78 2.73 7.21
CA ASN A 111 -4.48 3.71 8.25
C ASN A 111 -3.74 3.04 9.43
N PRO A 112 -2.42 2.82 9.31
CA PRO A 112 -1.65 2.03 10.28
C PRO A 112 -1.70 2.59 11.70
N GLU A 113 -1.86 3.90 11.86
CA GLU A 113 -1.97 4.59 13.16
C GLU A 113 -3.33 4.36 13.84
N LYS A 114 -4.38 4.05 13.08
CA LYS A 114 -5.72 3.77 13.62
C LYS A 114 -5.99 2.29 13.80
N GLU A 115 -5.28 1.45 13.06
CA GLU A 115 -5.34 -0.01 13.18
C GLU A 115 -4.37 -0.46 14.27
N ILE A 116 -4.73 -0.30 15.55
CA ILE A 116 -3.90 -0.73 16.68
C ILE A 116 -4.52 -1.98 17.32
N LEU A 117 -3.69 -2.98 17.63
CA LEU A 117 -4.10 -4.14 18.42
C LEU A 117 -4.56 -3.69 19.81
N SER A 118 -5.87 -3.74 20.05
CA SER A 118 -6.45 -3.32 21.34
C SER A 118 -5.94 -4.19 22.49
N GLY A 119 -5.59 -3.56 23.62
CA GLY A 119 -5.00 -4.28 24.76
C GLY A 119 -3.62 -4.85 24.47
N SER A 120 -2.82 -4.15 23.66
CA SER A 120 -1.41 -4.51 23.42
C SER A 120 -0.45 -3.53 24.08
N ARG A 121 0.82 -3.94 24.19
CA ARG A 121 1.95 -3.08 24.54
C ARG A 121 2.88 -2.97 23.34
N PRO A 122 3.52 -1.81 23.12
CA PRO A 122 4.55 -1.69 22.11
C PRO A 122 5.78 -2.55 22.48
N ILE A 123 6.39 -3.15 21.46
CA ILE A 123 7.64 -3.90 21.55
C ILE A 123 8.56 -3.48 20.41
N VAL A 124 9.86 -3.73 20.56
CA VAL A 124 10.86 -3.54 19.51
C VAL A 124 11.20 -4.91 18.92
N THR A 125 11.22 -4.98 17.60
CA THR A 125 11.56 -6.17 16.81
C THR A 125 12.65 -5.83 15.80
N LYS A 126 13.22 -6.81 15.09
CA LYS A 126 14.19 -6.50 14.02
C LYS A 126 13.60 -5.65 12.88
N TRP A 127 12.27 -5.67 12.72
CA TRP A 127 11.55 -4.91 11.70
C TRP A 127 11.23 -3.48 12.12
N GLY A 128 11.42 -3.15 13.40
CA GLY A 128 11.03 -1.88 13.99
C GLY A 128 10.02 -2.06 15.11
N GLN A 129 9.01 -1.20 15.16
CA GLN A 129 7.99 -1.24 16.19
C GLN A 129 6.96 -2.35 15.92
N GLY A 130 6.59 -3.07 16.98
CA GLY A 130 5.51 -4.07 16.96
C GLY A 130 4.61 -3.91 18.18
N TRP A 131 3.56 -4.73 18.24
CA TRP A 131 2.57 -4.74 19.32
C TRP A 131 2.33 -6.15 19.82
N LEU A 132 2.46 -6.34 21.12
CA LEU A 132 2.22 -7.61 21.77
C LEU A 132 0.98 -7.55 22.64
N LEU A 133 0.03 -8.45 22.43
CA LEU A 133 -1.19 -8.54 23.22
C LEU A 133 -0.86 -8.80 24.71
N THR A 134 -1.45 -8.01 25.61
CA THR A 134 -1.19 -8.07 27.07
C THR A 134 -2.26 -8.84 27.84
N THR A 135 -3.34 -9.27 27.18
CA THR A 135 -4.45 -9.96 27.86
C THR A 135 -4.06 -11.32 28.42
N THR A 136 -4.69 -11.68 29.55
CA THR A 136 -4.53 -12.94 30.28
C THR A 136 -5.41 -14.09 29.75
N GLY A 137 -6.00 -13.92 28.56
CA GLY A 137 -6.82 -14.94 27.92
C GLY A 137 -6.00 -15.98 27.13
N PRO A 138 -6.66 -17.00 26.55
CA PRO A 138 -5.99 -18.07 25.80
C PRO A 138 -5.39 -17.59 24.47
N LEU A 139 -5.74 -16.38 24.02
CA LEU A 139 -5.23 -15.79 22.80
C LEU A 139 -3.86 -15.17 23.04
N ARG A 140 -2.87 -15.63 22.27
CA ARG A 140 -1.56 -14.99 22.14
C ARG A 140 -1.48 -14.35 20.75
N ALA A 141 -1.17 -13.07 20.68
CA ALA A 141 -1.07 -12.34 19.42
C ALA A 141 0.08 -11.32 19.44
N ILE A 142 0.81 -11.23 18.33
CA ILE A 142 1.83 -10.23 18.06
C ILE A 142 1.59 -9.65 16.67
N TRP A 143 1.67 -8.32 16.57
CA TRP A 143 1.68 -7.60 15.30
C TRP A 143 3.07 -7.05 15.06
N VAL A 144 3.61 -7.26 13.86
CA VAL A 144 4.87 -6.66 13.41
C VAL A 144 4.69 -6.03 12.04
N ASP A 145 5.30 -4.88 11.84
CA ASP A 145 5.28 -4.18 10.55
C ASP A 145 6.58 -4.47 9.81
N VAL A 146 6.50 -5.19 8.69
CA VAL A 146 7.61 -5.49 7.78
C VAL A 146 7.54 -4.51 6.60
N GLY A 147 8.14 -3.34 6.78
CA GLY A 147 7.94 -2.23 5.84
C GLY A 147 6.49 -1.73 5.90
N PRO A 148 5.77 -1.62 4.77
CA PRO A 148 4.35 -1.25 4.76
C PRO A 148 3.39 -2.41 5.08
N LEU A 149 3.90 -3.65 5.13
CA LEU A 149 3.10 -4.84 5.38
C LEU A 149 2.95 -5.08 6.89
N ARG A 150 1.73 -5.31 7.36
CA ARG A 150 1.44 -5.74 8.72
C ARG A 150 1.23 -7.24 8.77
N ALA A 151 1.97 -7.92 9.65
CA ALA A 151 1.79 -9.33 9.95
C ALA A 151 1.20 -9.50 11.36
N SER A 152 -0.03 -10.03 11.43
CA SER A 152 -0.70 -10.44 12.67
C SER A 152 -0.54 -11.93 12.88
N ILE A 153 0.31 -12.30 13.83
CA ILE A 153 0.61 -13.69 14.16
C ILE A 153 -0.09 -14.01 15.48
N TYR A 154 -0.98 -15.00 15.49
CA TYR A 154 -1.72 -15.34 16.70
C TYR A 154 -2.13 -16.81 16.77
N SER A 155 -2.36 -17.27 18.00
CA SER A 155 -2.87 -18.60 18.29
C SER A 155 -3.74 -18.57 19.54
N THR A 156 -4.76 -19.43 19.57
CA THR A 156 -5.58 -19.70 20.76
C THR A 156 -5.02 -20.85 21.60
N ALA A 157 -3.95 -21.50 21.13
CA ALA A 157 -3.32 -22.64 21.78
C ALA A 157 -2.08 -22.17 22.58
N GLU A 158 -2.32 -21.71 23.81
CA GLU A 158 -1.27 -21.19 24.69
C GLU A 158 -0.17 -22.22 24.99
N GLN A 159 -0.51 -23.52 25.01
CA GLN A 159 0.43 -24.60 25.35
C GLN A 159 1.45 -24.86 24.23
N VAL A 160 1.09 -24.56 22.98
CA VAL A 160 1.94 -24.79 21.81
C VAL A 160 2.82 -23.59 21.47
N LEU A 161 2.36 -22.38 21.79
CA LEU A 161 3.04 -21.16 21.36
C LEU A 161 3.40 -20.27 22.56
N SER A 162 4.58 -20.52 23.13
CA SER A 162 5.18 -19.62 24.12
C SER A 162 5.38 -18.23 23.52
N LEU A 163 5.47 -17.21 24.38
CA LEU A 163 5.74 -15.84 23.94
C LEU A 163 7.06 -15.73 23.17
N GLU A 164 8.08 -16.49 23.57
CA GLU A 164 9.37 -16.54 22.90
C GLU A 164 9.26 -17.14 21.49
N ASN A 165 8.52 -18.24 21.34
CA ASN A 165 8.27 -18.85 20.03
C ASN A 165 7.46 -17.90 19.13
N LEU A 166 6.46 -17.22 19.69
CA LEU A 166 5.66 -16.24 18.96
C LEU A 166 6.52 -15.09 18.44
N LEU A 167 7.41 -14.55 19.28
CA LEU A 167 8.37 -13.53 18.86
C LEU A 167 9.36 -14.07 17.82
N ALA A 168 9.90 -15.28 18.02
CA ALA A 168 10.83 -15.90 17.08
C ALA A 168 10.21 -16.11 15.69
N VAL A 169 8.93 -16.48 15.62
CA VAL A 169 8.17 -16.57 14.35
C VAL A 169 8.07 -15.19 13.70
N ALA A 170 7.70 -14.15 14.45
CA ALA A 170 7.58 -12.79 13.94
C ALA A 170 8.92 -12.22 13.44
N GLU A 171 9.99 -12.48 14.20
CA GLU A 171 11.37 -12.15 13.85
C GLU A 171 11.89 -12.99 12.69
N ALA A 172 11.22 -14.07 12.30
CA ALA A 172 11.65 -14.93 11.20
C ALA A 172 10.86 -14.71 9.91
N MET A 173 9.89 -13.79 9.89
CA MET A 173 9.13 -13.48 8.67
C MET A 173 10.06 -13.12 7.51
N GLY A 174 9.68 -13.45 6.29
CA GLY A 174 10.48 -13.12 5.13
C GLY A 174 9.97 -13.77 3.86
N PRO A 175 10.68 -13.57 2.74
CA PRO A 175 10.33 -14.20 1.48
C PRO A 175 10.26 -15.73 1.63
N ALA A 176 9.21 -16.32 1.06
CA ALA A 176 9.03 -17.75 0.93
C ALA A 176 10.02 -18.42 -0.03
N SER A 177 10.49 -17.68 -1.03
CA SER A 177 11.41 -18.18 -2.03
C SER A 177 12.27 -17.05 -2.59
N ASN A 178 13.49 -17.38 -3.01
CA ASN A 178 14.37 -16.48 -3.77
C ASN A 178 13.80 -16.13 -5.16
N ARG A 179 12.75 -16.83 -5.61
CA ARG A 179 12.01 -16.56 -6.85
C ARG A 179 10.96 -15.46 -6.67
N GLN A 180 10.64 -15.05 -5.44
CA GLN A 180 9.73 -13.93 -5.22
C GLN A 180 10.41 -12.63 -5.63
N VAL A 181 9.80 -11.91 -6.57
CA VAL A 181 10.19 -10.55 -6.92
C VAL A 181 9.52 -9.61 -5.92
N PHE A 182 10.31 -8.79 -5.24
CA PHE A 182 9.81 -7.83 -4.26
C PHE A 182 9.03 -6.72 -4.99
N SER A 183 7.71 -6.79 -5.02
CA SER A 183 6.85 -5.72 -5.54
C SER A 183 5.75 -5.38 -4.54
N PHE A 184 5.80 -4.18 -3.98
CA PHE A 184 4.60 -3.54 -3.43
C PHE A 184 3.90 -2.86 -4.60
N VAL A 185 2.79 -3.44 -5.07
CA VAL A 185 1.92 -2.75 -6.02
C VAL A 185 1.01 -1.87 -5.16
N VAL A 186 1.51 -0.69 -4.80
CA VAL A 186 0.63 0.36 -4.30
C VAL A 186 -0.01 0.94 -5.55
N ASP A 187 -1.18 0.41 -5.93
CA ASP A 187 -1.97 1.07 -6.96
C ASP A 187 -2.29 2.48 -6.45
N PRO A 188 -1.78 3.54 -7.09
CA PRO A 188 -2.08 4.89 -6.67
C PRO A 188 -3.59 5.10 -6.77
N PRO A 189 -4.21 5.82 -5.81
CA PRO A 189 -5.66 6.03 -5.85
C PRO A 189 -6.07 6.62 -7.20
N GLU A 190 -7.11 6.05 -7.81
CA GLU A 190 -7.65 6.59 -9.06
C GLU A 190 -8.06 8.05 -8.85
N VAL A 191 -7.37 8.97 -9.52
CA VAL A 191 -7.75 10.38 -9.55
C VAL A 191 -9.04 10.51 -10.34
N ARG A 192 -10.18 10.45 -9.65
CA ARG A 192 -11.48 10.73 -10.25
C ARG A 192 -11.58 12.24 -10.50
N ALA A 193 -11.64 12.64 -11.77
CA ALA A 193 -11.96 14.00 -12.15
C ALA A 193 -13.40 14.31 -11.69
N VAL A 194 -13.55 15.07 -10.61
CA VAL A 194 -14.84 15.66 -10.24
C VAL A 194 -15.06 16.86 -11.15
N GLU A 195 -16.17 16.87 -11.90
CA GLU A 195 -16.51 18.02 -12.72
C GLU A 195 -16.65 19.28 -11.84
N PRO A 196 -16.05 20.42 -12.22
CA PRO A 196 -16.14 21.63 -11.43
C PRO A 196 -17.59 22.10 -11.32
N PRO A 197 -17.99 22.70 -10.17
CA PRO A 197 -19.34 23.19 -9.98
C PRO A 197 -19.71 24.22 -11.07
N PRO A 198 -21.00 24.28 -11.47
CA PRO A 198 -21.44 25.15 -12.55
C PRO A 198 -21.16 26.63 -12.20
N PRO A 199 -20.88 27.50 -13.20
CA PRO A 199 -20.62 28.91 -12.96
C PRO A 199 -21.81 29.64 -12.33
N VAL A 200 -21.54 30.46 -11.31
CA VAL A 200 -22.54 31.35 -10.70
C VAL A 200 -23.04 32.35 -11.75
N LYS A 201 -24.36 32.51 -11.89
CA LYS A 201 -24.94 33.44 -12.87
C LYS A 201 -24.96 34.86 -12.28
N ALA A 202 -24.44 35.84 -13.01
CA ALA A 202 -24.56 37.24 -12.64
C ALA A 202 -26.04 37.67 -12.64
N THR A 203 -26.41 38.52 -11.68
CA THR A 203 -27.78 39.04 -11.59
C THR A 203 -27.88 40.30 -12.43
N ILE A 204 -28.99 40.48 -13.16
CA ILE A 204 -29.25 41.69 -13.94
C ILE A 204 -30.10 42.63 -13.09
N ASN A 205 -29.63 43.87 -12.88
CA ASN A 205 -30.36 44.89 -12.13
C ASN A 205 -31.45 45.57 -12.98
N ALA A 206 -32.19 46.52 -12.39
CA ALA A 206 -33.30 47.20 -13.06
C ALA A 206 -32.84 48.05 -14.26
N GLU A 207 -31.58 48.47 -14.27
CA GLU A 207 -30.93 49.25 -15.31
C GLU A 207 -30.39 48.38 -16.47
N GLY A 208 -30.53 47.06 -16.39
CA GLY A 208 -30.07 46.13 -17.41
C GLY A 208 -28.57 45.81 -17.34
N ILE A 209 -27.92 46.04 -16.20
CA ILE A 209 -26.50 45.78 -15.96
C ILE A 209 -26.32 44.49 -15.18
N GLN A 210 -25.32 43.69 -15.55
CA GLN A 210 -24.95 42.46 -14.87
C GLN A 210 -24.02 42.76 -13.69
N GLU A 211 -24.43 42.43 -12.48
CA GLU A 211 -23.64 42.67 -11.28
C GLU A 211 -22.87 41.42 -10.85
N VAL A 212 -21.57 41.59 -10.62
CA VAL A 212 -20.66 40.53 -10.17
C VAL A 212 -19.85 41.02 -8.96
N ASP A 213 -20.00 40.35 -7.83
CA ASP A 213 -19.13 40.55 -6.67
C ASP A 213 -18.02 39.49 -6.66
N LEU A 214 -16.79 39.91 -6.97
CA LEU A 214 -15.61 39.06 -6.94
C LEU A 214 -14.81 39.31 -5.66
N VAL A 215 -14.72 38.29 -4.82
CA VAL A 215 -14.03 38.35 -3.54
C VAL A 215 -12.79 37.49 -3.59
N VAL A 216 -11.63 38.05 -3.28
CA VAL A 216 -10.39 37.26 -3.11
C VAL A 216 -10.14 36.97 -1.63
N THR A 217 -9.75 35.74 -1.34
CA THR A 217 -9.36 35.28 0.01
C THR A 217 -8.00 34.57 -0.08
N PRO A 218 -7.35 34.20 1.04
CA PRO A 218 -6.16 33.34 0.99
C PRO A 218 -6.40 32.00 0.28
N GLY A 219 -7.67 31.56 0.17
CA GLY A 219 -8.07 30.36 -0.56
C GLY A 219 -8.37 30.58 -2.05
N GLY A 220 -8.25 31.81 -2.56
CA GLY A 220 -8.53 32.17 -3.96
C GLY A 220 -9.79 33.00 -4.16
N TYR A 221 -10.27 33.05 -5.41
CA TYR A 221 -11.41 33.85 -5.82
C TYR A 221 -12.76 33.17 -5.51
N SER A 222 -13.71 33.98 -5.07
CA SER A 222 -15.09 33.60 -4.81
C SER A 222 -16.02 34.63 -5.45
N PRO A 223 -16.88 34.26 -6.42
CA PRO A 223 -16.96 32.91 -7.00
C PRO A 223 -15.71 32.55 -7.82
N LEU A 224 -15.34 31.26 -7.81
CA LEU A 224 -14.24 30.75 -8.65
C LEU A 224 -14.62 30.73 -10.13
N ARG A 225 -15.90 30.45 -10.41
CA ARG A 225 -16.50 30.46 -11.74
C ARG A 225 -17.77 31.30 -11.70
N PHE A 226 -17.89 32.25 -12.60
CA PHE A 226 -19.12 33.00 -12.80
C PHE A 226 -19.43 33.13 -14.28
N SER A 227 -20.64 33.59 -14.58
CA SER A 227 -21.13 33.68 -15.95
C SER A 227 -21.95 34.94 -16.17
N VAL A 228 -21.72 35.53 -17.32
CA VAL A 228 -22.36 36.75 -17.81
C VAL A 228 -22.89 36.50 -19.23
N LYS A 229 -23.73 37.39 -19.74
CA LYS A 229 -24.28 37.38 -21.09
C LYS A 229 -23.48 38.29 -22.01
N GLU A 230 -23.31 37.85 -23.24
CA GLU A 230 -22.76 38.64 -24.34
C GLU A 230 -23.61 39.88 -24.62
N GLY A 231 -22.96 41.00 -24.92
CA GLY A 231 -23.59 42.26 -25.31
C GLY A 231 -24.27 43.04 -24.19
N ILE A 232 -24.32 42.51 -22.96
CA ILE A 232 -24.91 43.19 -21.80
C ILE A 232 -23.79 43.75 -20.90
N PRO A 233 -23.83 45.04 -20.52
CA PRO A 233 -22.82 45.64 -19.63
C PRO A 233 -22.69 44.89 -18.31
N VAL A 234 -21.45 44.74 -17.84
CA VAL A 234 -21.08 44.11 -16.58
C VAL A 234 -20.46 45.16 -15.67
N LYS A 235 -20.92 45.20 -14.42
CA LYS A 235 -20.30 45.94 -13.32
C LYS A 235 -19.73 44.94 -12.31
N LEU A 236 -18.41 44.89 -12.23
CA LEU A 236 -17.69 43.99 -11.36
C LEU A 236 -17.15 44.75 -10.15
N THR A 237 -17.56 44.34 -8.96
CA THR A 237 -17.01 44.83 -7.69
C THR A 237 -15.97 43.85 -7.19
N PHE A 238 -14.73 44.29 -7.08
CA PHE A 238 -13.62 43.51 -6.58
C PHE A 238 -13.24 43.95 -5.16
N ARG A 239 -13.06 42.99 -4.26
CA ARG A 239 -12.63 43.24 -2.87
C ARG A 239 -11.86 42.05 -2.31
N GLN A 240 -11.08 42.28 -1.26
CA GLN A 240 -10.36 41.20 -0.57
C GLN A 240 -10.89 40.93 0.84
N LEU A 241 -10.65 39.72 1.32
CA LEU A 241 -10.85 39.32 2.72
C LEU A 241 -9.58 38.63 3.21
N GLY A 242 -8.95 39.18 4.24
CA GLY A 242 -7.70 38.66 4.79
C GLY A 242 -6.46 39.07 3.98
N ARG A 243 -5.33 38.42 4.26
CA ARG A 243 -4.04 38.69 3.58
C ARG A 243 -3.90 37.81 2.34
N VAL A 244 -3.98 38.41 1.16
CA VAL A 244 -4.08 37.68 -0.11
C VAL A 244 -2.81 37.70 -0.99
N GLY A 245 -1.73 38.38 -0.58
CA GLY A 245 -0.48 38.40 -1.37
C GLY A 245 -0.70 39.02 -2.76
N CYS A 246 -0.37 38.29 -3.85
CA CYS A 246 -0.61 38.75 -5.24
C CYS A 246 -2.10 38.99 -5.54
N GLY A 247 -3.00 38.42 -4.73
CA GLY A 247 -4.43 38.44 -4.98
C GLY A 247 -5.07 39.81 -4.86
N ASN A 248 -4.36 40.85 -4.39
CA ASN A 248 -4.90 42.21 -4.35
C ASN A 248 -5.04 42.83 -5.76
N GLU A 249 -4.60 42.14 -6.81
CA GLU A 249 -4.79 42.54 -8.20
C GLU A 249 -5.38 41.38 -9.01
N VAL A 250 -6.31 41.70 -9.91
CA VAL A 250 -6.94 40.74 -10.83
C VAL A 250 -6.89 41.29 -12.26
N ASN A 251 -6.46 40.43 -13.18
CA ASN A 251 -6.55 40.63 -14.62
C ASN A 251 -7.65 39.74 -15.17
N LEU A 252 -8.63 40.34 -15.83
CA LEU A 252 -9.84 39.69 -16.32
C LEU A 252 -9.99 40.01 -17.81
N PRO A 253 -9.54 39.12 -18.70
CA PRO A 253 -9.88 39.18 -20.12
C PRO A 253 -11.39 39.05 -20.31
N TYR A 254 -11.95 39.83 -21.22
CA TYR A 254 -13.36 39.72 -21.61
C TYR A 254 -13.56 39.66 -23.14
N SER A 255 -12.45 39.70 -23.88
CA SER A 255 -12.34 39.40 -25.31
C SER A 255 -10.86 39.05 -25.60
N PRO A 256 -10.51 38.54 -26.80
CA PRO A 256 -9.11 38.26 -27.15
C PRO A 256 -8.19 39.50 -27.12
N GLU A 257 -8.76 40.70 -27.30
CA GLU A 257 -8.00 41.96 -27.42
C GLU A 257 -8.13 42.87 -26.20
N ASN A 258 -9.09 42.61 -25.30
CA ASN A 258 -9.38 43.48 -24.17
C ASN A 258 -9.44 42.75 -22.83
N SER A 259 -8.90 43.40 -21.81
CA SER A 259 -8.93 42.94 -20.42
C SER A 259 -9.22 44.09 -19.47
N LEU A 260 -9.88 43.77 -18.36
CA LEU A 260 -10.06 44.63 -17.22
C LEU A 260 -9.01 44.27 -16.16
N SER A 261 -8.27 45.25 -15.67
CA SER A 261 -7.32 45.07 -14.57
C SER A 261 -7.78 45.90 -13.38
N LEU A 262 -7.96 45.27 -12.22
CA LEU A 262 -8.35 45.93 -10.98
C LEU A 262 -7.31 45.65 -9.89
N ARG A 263 -7.02 46.66 -9.08
CA ARG A 263 -6.07 46.59 -7.97
C ARG A 263 -6.67 47.19 -6.70
N LEU A 264 -6.34 46.59 -5.56
CA LEU A 264 -6.68 47.05 -4.22
C LEU A 264 -5.40 47.54 -3.54
N ASP A 265 -5.42 48.75 -3.01
CA ASP A 265 -4.27 49.34 -2.32
C ASP A 265 -4.28 48.98 -0.83
N ASP A 266 -5.45 48.85 -0.22
CA ASP A 266 -5.69 48.44 1.17
C ASP A 266 -6.66 47.24 1.30
N PRO A 267 -6.55 46.38 2.33
CA PRO A 267 -7.51 45.31 2.57
C PRO A 267 -8.97 45.70 2.78
N SER A 268 -9.26 46.95 3.13
CA SER A 268 -10.61 47.48 3.26
C SER A 268 -11.18 48.05 1.95
N ASP A 269 -10.36 48.14 0.90
CA ASP A 269 -10.74 48.74 -0.37
C ASP A 269 -11.72 47.89 -1.17
N LYS A 270 -12.41 48.58 -2.09
CA LYS A 270 -13.18 47.98 -3.17
C LYS A 270 -12.81 48.68 -4.48
N ALA A 271 -12.54 47.90 -5.51
CA ALA A 271 -12.36 48.39 -6.87
C ALA A 271 -13.60 48.05 -7.70
N ILE A 272 -14.05 48.97 -8.56
CA ILE A 272 -15.17 48.74 -9.46
C ILE A 272 -14.64 48.81 -10.89
N GLY A 273 -14.95 47.79 -11.69
CA GLY A 273 -14.65 47.77 -13.11
C GLY A 273 -15.90 47.53 -13.93
N GLU A 274 -16.00 48.24 -15.05
CA GLU A 274 -17.13 48.14 -15.98
C GLU A 274 -16.62 47.71 -17.35
N PHE A 275 -17.29 46.75 -17.96
CA PHE A 275 -16.95 46.24 -19.29
C PHE A 275 -18.16 45.62 -19.96
N THR A 276 -18.11 45.42 -21.28
CA THR A 276 -19.17 44.72 -22.02
C THR A 276 -18.52 43.60 -22.84
N PRO A 277 -18.75 42.32 -22.51
CA PRO A 277 -18.20 41.22 -23.29
C PRO A 277 -18.95 41.11 -24.63
N THR A 278 -18.21 41.11 -25.75
CA THR A 278 -18.79 41.10 -27.11
C THR A 278 -18.62 39.76 -27.82
N MET A 279 -18.18 38.73 -27.11
CA MET A 279 -17.93 37.42 -27.68
C MET A 279 -18.18 36.36 -26.61
N ALA A 280 -19.00 35.36 -26.95
CA ALA A 280 -19.20 34.19 -26.10
C ALA A 280 -17.90 33.36 -25.97
N GLY A 281 -17.70 32.76 -24.80
CA GLY A 281 -16.51 31.96 -24.53
C GLY A 281 -16.16 31.85 -23.05
N GLU A 282 -15.09 31.12 -22.75
CA GLU A 282 -14.50 31.06 -21.41
C GLU A 282 -13.26 31.94 -21.35
N TYR A 283 -13.24 32.85 -20.37
CA TYR A 283 -12.14 33.76 -20.13
C TYR A 283 -11.57 33.50 -18.73
N GLN A 284 -10.32 33.06 -18.69
CA GLN A 284 -9.62 32.84 -17.43
C GLN A 284 -9.12 34.17 -16.88
N PHE A 285 -9.50 34.50 -15.65
CA PHE A 285 -8.97 35.65 -14.92
C PHE A 285 -7.97 35.19 -13.85
N TYR A 286 -7.00 36.04 -13.52
CA TYR A 286 -5.84 35.64 -12.72
C TYR A 286 -5.19 36.81 -11.98
N CYS A 287 -4.50 36.52 -10.86
CA CYS A 287 -3.58 37.49 -10.25
C CYS A 287 -2.29 37.61 -11.10
N PRO A 288 -1.49 38.68 -10.98
CA PRO A 288 -0.26 38.87 -11.77
C PRO A 288 0.75 37.71 -11.71
N HIS A 289 0.74 36.92 -10.64
CA HIS A 289 1.61 35.75 -10.45
C HIS A 289 0.95 34.41 -10.83
N PHE A 290 -0.25 34.42 -11.41
CA PHE A 290 -1.02 33.22 -11.80
C PHE A 290 -1.33 32.22 -10.66
N MET A 291 -1.14 32.64 -9.39
CA MET A 291 -1.40 31.80 -8.23
C MET A 291 -2.91 31.58 -8.02
N TYR A 292 -3.69 32.66 -8.07
CA TYR A 292 -5.15 32.58 -8.07
C TYR A 292 -5.68 32.71 -9.49
N ARG A 293 -6.61 31.83 -9.85
CA ARG A 293 -7.23 31.72 -11.17
C ARG A 293 -8.72 31.45 -11.01
N GLY A 294 -9.52 31.96 -11.92
CA GLY A 294 -10.94 31.63 -12.03
C GLY A 294 -11.38 31.73 -13.48
N ILE A 295 -12.64 31.36 -13.74
CA ILE A 295 -13.21 31.35 -15.11
C ILE A 295 -14.47 32.21 -15.14
N MET A 296 -14.50 33.16 -16.07
CA MET A 296 -15.71 33.84 -16.50
C MET A 296 -16.23 33.17 -17.76
N THR A 297 -17.46 32.67 -17.74
CA THR A 297 -18.14 32.15 -18.93
C THR A 297 -19.09 33.21 -19.49
N VAL A 298 -18.80 33.73 -20.68
CA VAL A 298 -19.71 34.57 -21.44
C VAL A 298 -20.65 33.66 -22.24
N ARG A 299 -21.94 33.73 -21.93
CA ARG A 299 -22.98 33.00 -22.64
C ARG A 299 -23.55 33.86 -23.76
N GLU A 300 -23.90 33.22 -24.87
CA GLU A 300 -24.74 33.83 -25.91
C GLU A 300 -26.04 34.36 -25.27
N ASN A 301 -26.46 35.54 -25.71
CA ASN A 301 -27.63 36.22 -25.15
C ASN A 301 -28.95 35.65 -25.67
#